data_AF-A0A939KZZ9-F1
#
_entry.id   AF-A0A939KZZ9-F1
#
_cell.length_a   1.000
_cell.length_b   1.000
_cell.length_c   1.000
_cell.angle_alpha   90.00
_cell.angle_beta   90.00
_cell.angle_gamma   90.00
#
_symmetry.space_group_name_H-M   'P 1'
#
loop_
_entity.id
_entity.type
_entity.pdbx_description
1 polymer ?
#
loop_
_entity_poly.entity_id
_entity_poly.type
_entity_poly.pdbx_seq_one_letter_code
_entity_poly.pdbx_strand_id
1 'polypeptide(L)'
;MRFTRTRKRIAAAAIAAAAMGAIGIGSATSAQATETVEGSWRFGTGGCEAVENITLWSGGHDWMNIVPTANPGHCLFGVFDRNAWKWLGAAGATPSSDPSPWYYDGPGQSLEACLIDTANNNTWACGPIN
;
A
#
# COMPACT_ATOMS: atom_id res chain seq x y z
N MET A 1 28.06 -33.99 42.55
CA MET A 1 29.27 -33.91 41.69
C MET A 1 28.96 -32.97 40.53
N ARG A 2 29.72 -31.88 40.40
CA ARG A 2 29.55 -30.82 39.38
C ARG A 2 30.26 -31.24 38.08
N PHE A 3 29.56 -31.19 36.95
CA PHE A 3 30.16 -31.34 35.63
C PHE A 3 30.50 -29.96 35.03
N THR A 4 31.79 -29.66 34.97
CA THR A 4 32.39 -28.55 34.22
C THR A 4 32.98 -29.12 32.94
N ARG A 5 32.49 -28.75 31.74
CA ARG A 5 33.28 -28.87 30.50
C ARG A 5 32.96 -27.77 29.47
N THR A 6 33.91 -26.84 29.41
CA THR A 6 34.64 -26.40 28.21
C THR A 6 33.88 -25.73 27.06
N ARG A 7 34.01 -24.40 27.03
CA ARG A 7 33.69 -23.48 25.95
C ARG A 7 34.50 -23.82 24.68
N LYS A 8 33.84 -23.95 23.53
CA LYS A 8 34.49 -23.84 22.22
C LYS A 8 34.17 -22.48 21.60
N ARG A 9 35.23 -21.69 21.44
CA ARG A 9 35.28 -20.44 20.67
C ARG A 9 35.26 -20.80 19.18
N ILE A 10 34.39 -20.18 18.39
CA ILE A 10 34.66 -19.92 16.97
C ILE A 10 34.38 -18.43 16.76
N ALA A 11 35.47 -17.67 16.79
CA ALA A 11 35.65 -16.42 16.06
C ALA A 11 35.73 -16.79 14.55
N ALA A 12 35.52 -15.95 13.55
CA ALA A 12 35.31 -14.52 13.38
C ALA A 12 34.82 -14.33 11.94
N ALA A 13 34.08 -13.26 11.67
CA ALA A 13 34.32 -12.41 10.51
C ALA A 13 33.60 -11.09 10.75
N ALA A 14 34.29 -10.21 11.46
CA ALA A 14 34.01 -8.79 11.38
C ALA A 14 34.44 -8.31 9.99
N ILE A 15 33.59 -7.53 9.33
CA ILE A 15 34.08 -6.38 8.56
C ILE A 15 33.29 -5.17 9.06
N ALA A 16 34.02 -4.33 9.76
CA ALA A 16 33.61 -3.03 10.21
C ALA A 16 33.88 -1.99 9.11
N ALA A 17 32.99 -1.01 9.02
CA ALA A 17 33.34 0.38 8.75
C ALA A 17 32.30 1.20 9.55
N ALA A 18 32.55 1.51 10.83
CA ALA A 18 33.30 2.68 11.30
C ALA A 18 32.75 3.99 10.68
N ALA A 19 31.86 4.64 11.42
CA ALA A 19 32.09 5.94 12.09
C ALA A 19 31.74 7.11 11.13
N MET A 20 31.05 8.18 11.52
CA MET A 20 31.17 9.03 12.70
C MET A 20 29.79 9.68 12.93
N GLY A 21 29.29 9.86 14.15
CA GLY A 21 29.74 10.91 15.04
C GLY A 21 28.82 12.13 14.94
N ALA A 22 27.78 12.18 15.77
CA ALA A 22 27.15 13.42 16.23
C ALA A 22 26.38 13.12 17.52
N ILE A 23 27.00 13.41 18.66
CA ILE A 23 26.27 13.71 19.89
C ILE A 23 25.62 15.07 19.64
N GLY A 24 24.33 15.06 19.30
CA GLY A 24 23.49 16.24 19.17
C GLY A 24 22.46 16.27 20.29
N ILE A 25 22.59 17.24 21.19
CA ILE A 25 21.51 17.68 22.06
C ILE A 25 20.52 18.45 21.16
N GLY A 26 19.24 18.12 21.22
CA GLY A 26 18.18 18.69 20.38
C GLY A 26 18.06 17.94 19.06
N SER A 27 16.91 17.42 18.67
CA SER A 27 15.57 17.98 18.71
C SER A 27 14.58 16.81 18.58
N ALA A 28 13.34 16.98 19.02
CA ALA A 28 12.28 16.03 18.73
C ALA A 28 12.20 15.85 17.21
N THR A 29 12.83 14.80 16.68
CA THR A 29 12.61 14.36 15.32
C THR A 29 11.19 13.82 15.31
N SER A 30 10.28 14.59 14.72
CA SER A 30 8.98 14.10 14.29
C SER A 30 9.22 12.75 13.64
N ALA A 31 8.71 11.69 14.27
CA ALA A 31 8.78 10.34 13.74
C ALA A 31 8.20 10.40 12.33
N GLN A 32 9.08 10.35 11.33
CA GLN A 32 8.65 10.32 9.94
C GLN A 32 7.85 9.04 9.80
N ALA A 33 6.58 9.18 9.43
CA ALA A 33 5.72 8.06 9.15
C ALA A 33 6.43 7.17 8.13
N THR A 34 6.89 6.00 8.58
CA THR A 34 7.53 5.04 7.69
C THR A 34 6.41 4.41 6.88
N GLU A 35 6.25 4.88 5.65
CA GLU A 35 5.36 4.26 4.68
C GLU A 35 5.91 2.88 4.32
N THR A 36 5.18 1.83 4.70
CA THR A 36 5.55 0.45 4.38
C THR A 36 4.59 -0.06 3.33
N VAL A 37 5.07 -0.23 2.09
CA VAL A 37 4.26 -0.81 1.00
C VAL A 37 3.92 -2.25 1.37
N GLU A 38 2.63 -2.54 1.51
CA GLU A 38 2.13 -3.88 1.82
C GLU A 38 1.90 -4.71 0.56
N GLY A 39 1.45 -4.06 -0.52
CA GLY A 39 1.32 -4.73 -1.79
C GLY A 39 0.86 -3.82 -2.93
N SER A 40 0.96 -4.37 -4.14
CA SER A 40 0.53 -3.72 -5.38
C SER A 40 0.00 -4.76 -6.35
N TRP A 41 -1.23 -4.59 -6.83
CA TRP A 41 -1.92 -5.57 -7.68
C TRP A 41 -2.43 -4.94 -8.95
N ARG A 42 -2.10 -5.56 -10.09
CA ARG A 42 -2.60 -5.16 -11.41
C ARG A 42 -3.90 -5.89 -11.72
N PHE A 43 -4.88 -5.17 -12.24
CA PHE A 43 -6.16 -5.71 -12.69
C PHE A 43 -6.72 -4.88 -13.85
N GLY A 44 -7.66 -5.45 -14.60
CA GLY A 44 -8.19 -4.82 -15.80
C GLY A 44 -9.29 -5.60 -16.49
N THR A 45 -10.04 -4.91 -17.35
CA THR A 45 -11.03 -5.49 -18.27
C THR A 45 -11.18 -4.61 -19.50
N GLY A 46 -11.37 -5.22 -20.67
CA GLY A 46 -11.72 -4.53 -21.93
C GLY A 46 -10.83 -3.38 -22.37
N GLY A 47 -9.55 -3.38 -21.96
CA GLY A 47 -8.58 -2.32 -22.28
C GLY A 47 -8.46 -1.22 -21.20
N CYS A 48 -9.29 -1.27 -20.16
CA CYS A 48 -9.10 -0.55 -18.92
C CYS A 48 -8.15 -1.33 -18.01
N GLU A 49 -7.11 -0.68 -17.51
CA GLU A 49 -6.16 -1.29 -16.57
C GLU A 49 -5.84 -0.32 -15.44
N ALA A 50 -5.65 -0.88 -14.24
CA ALA A 50 -5.19 -0.13 -13.09
C ALA A 50 -4.31 -0.98 -12.18
N VAL A 51 -3.66 -0.29 -11.25
CA VAL A 51 -2.90 -0.86 -10.14
C VAL A 51 -3.58 -0.41 -8.85
N GLU A 52 -3.88 -1.36 -7.98
CA GLU A 52 -4.17 -1.11 -6.57
C GLU A 52 -2.86 -1.04 -5.81
N ASN A 53 -2.68 -0.04 -4.95
CA ASN A 53 -1.58 -0.05 -3.98
C ASN A 53 -2.15 0.00 -2.58
N ILE A 54 -1.53 -0.78 -1.69
CA ILE A 54 -1.83 -0.81 -0.27
C ILE A 54 -0.55 -0.50 0.50
N THR A 55 -0.65 0.40 1.46
CA THR A 55 0.47 0.88 2.25
C THR A 55 0.07 1.05 3.70
N LEU A 56 0.99 0.73 4.61
CA LEU A 56 0.83 0.97 6.03
C LEU A 56 1.45 2.33 6.37
N TRP A 57 0.64 3.27 6.85
CA TRP A 57 1.11 4.57 7.34
C TRP A 57 1.24 4.58 8.88
N SER A 58 1.92 5.61 9.41
CA SER A 58 2.12 5.76 10.86
C SER A 58 0.79 5.76 11.60
N GLY A 59 0.59 4.73 12.42
CA GLY A 59 -0.69 4.45 13.06
C GLY A 59 -1.07 2.97 12.98
N GLY A 60 -0.42 2.19 12.11
CA GLY A 60 -0.59 0.74 12.02
C GLY A 60 -1.86 0.33 11.28
N HIS A 61 -2.23 1.11 10.27
CA HIS A 61 -3.43 0.88 9.49
C HIS A 61 -3.13 1.02 8.00
N ASP A 62 -3.91 0.29 7.23
CA ASP A 62 -3.72 0.18 5.80
C ASP A 62 -4.40 1.36 5.12
N TRP A 63 -3.76 1.83 4.08
CA TRP A 63 -4.26 2.86 3.20
C TRP A 63 -4.16 2.34 1.80
N MET A 64 -5.16 2.63 0.99
CA MET A 64 -5.18 2.17 -0.38
C MET A 64 -5.43 3.29 -1.38
N ASN A 65 -4.94 3.09 -2.59
CA ASN A 65 -5.32 3.91 -3.74
C ASN A 65 -5.44 3.06 -5.01
N ILE A 66 -6.04 3.64 -6.03
CA ILE A 66 -6.04 3.12 -7.39
C ILE A 66 -5.22 4.04 -8.29
N VAL A 67 -4.36 3.45 -9.11
CA VAL A 67 -3.54 4.14 -10.11
C VAL A 67 -3.93 3.60 -11.49
N PRO A 68 -4.66 4.36 -12.31
CA PRO A 68 -4.96 3.95 -13.69
C PRO A 68 -3.67 3.75 -14.49
N THR A 69 -3.60 2.67 -15.27
CA THR A 69 -2.45 2.39 -16.16
C THR A 69 -2.83 2.34 -17.63
N ALA A 70 -4.10 2.10 -17.95
CA ALA A 70 -4.65 2.23 -19.30
C ALA A 70 -6.07 2.78 -19.25
N ASN A 71 -6.32 3.85 -19.99
CA ASN A 71 -7.64 4.47 -20.13
C ASN A 71 -7.90 4.87 -21.59
N PRO A 72 -8.51 3.99 -22.40
CA PRO A 72 -8.97 4.30 -23.76
C PRO A 72 -10.13 5.31 -23.85
N GLY A 73 -10.45 6.05 -22.78
CA GLY A 73 -11.45 7.12 -22.76
C GLY A 73 -12.85 6.68 -22.37
N HIS A 74 -13.03 5.42 -21.99
CA HIS A 74 -14.32 4.84 -21.58
C HIS A 74 -14.23 4.08 -20.25
N CYS A 75 -13.16 4.30 -19.48
CA CYS A 75 -12.94 3.65 -18.20
C CYS A 75 -13.30 4.60 -17.06
N LEU A 76 -13.88 4.06 -16.00
CA LEU A 76 -14.04 4.76 -14.72
C LEU A 76 -13.20 4.03 -13.67
N PHE A 77 -12.54 4.76 -12.79
CA PHE A 77 -11.64 4.23 -11.77
C PHE A 77 -12.01 4.77 -10.39
N GLY A 78 -11.90 3.96 -9.35
CA GLY A 78 -12.11 4.43 -7.99
C GLY A 78 -11.83 3.36 -6.94
N VAL A 79 -11.96 3.76 -5.68
CA VAL A 79 -12.01 2.81 -4.56
C VAL A 79 -13.46 2.58 -4.19
N PHE A 80 -13.84 1.33 -4.02
CA PHE A 80 -15.19 0.88 -3.69
C PHE A 80 -15.22 0.35 -2.26
N ASP A 81 -16.18 0.85 -1.48
CA ASP A 81 -16.48 0.39 -0.13
C ASP A 81 -17.54 -0.72 -0.21
N ARG A 82 -17.11 -1.95 0.06
CA ARG A 82 -17.96 -3.15 -0.01
C ARG A 82 -18.93 -3.26 1.14
N ASN A 83 -18.64 -2.61 2.27
CA ASN A 83 -19.53 -2.62 3.43
C ASN A 83 -20.71 -1.67 3.19
N ALA A 84 -20.46 -0.50 2.62
CA ALA A 84 -21.50 0.49 2.30
C ALA A 84 -22.04 0.39 0.86
N TRP A 85 -21.50 -0.49 0.02
CA TRP A 85 -21.85 -0.64 -1.40
C TRP A 85 -21.80 0.68 -2.18
N LYS A 86 -20.70 1.43 -2.03
CA LYS A 86 -20.55 2.75 -2.66
C LYS A 86 -19.11 3.02 -3.09
N TRP A 87 -18.96 3.90 -4.07
CA TRP A 87 -17.67 4.49 -4.40
C TRP A 87 -17.22 5.50 -3.34
N LEU A 88 -15.93 5.51 -3.03
CA LEU A 88 -15.31 6.52 -2.18
C LEU A 88 -14.88 7.74 -3.01
N GLY A 89 -14.96 8.93 -2.40
CA GLY A 89 -14.68 10.23 -3.04
C GLY A 89 -15.92 11.06 -3.35
N ALA A 90 -15.76 12.39 -3.45
CA ALA A 90 -16.87 13.33 -3.59
C ALA A 90 -17.64 13.21 -4.93
N ALA A 91 -17.09 12.50 -5.91
CA ALA A 91 -17.68 12.34 -7.24
C ALA A 91 -17.85 10.87 -7.69
N GLY A 92 -17.57 9.89 -6.82
CA GLY A 92 -17.56 8.47 -7.20
C GLY A 92 -16.39 8.10 -8.14
N ALA A 93 -16.56 7.02 -8.91
CA ALA A 93 -15.55 6.58 -9.89
C ALA A 93 -15.32 7.66 -10.96
N THR A 94 -14.05 7.94 -11.26
CA THR A 94 -13.62 9.03 -12.14
C THR A 94 -13.14 8.51 -13.49
N PRO A 95 -13.42 9.21 -14.61
CA PRO A 95 -12.82 8.89 -15.90
C PRO A 95 -11.36 9.35 -16.01
N SER A 96 -10.79 9.99 -15.00
CA SER A 96 -9.40 10.46 -15.04
C SER A 96 -8.41 9.29 -15.04
N SER A 97 -7.29 9.46 -15.74
CA SER A 97 -6.12 8.58 -15.64
C SER A 97 -5.23 8.88 -14.44
N ASP A 98 -5.59 9.87 -13.62
CA ASP A 98 -4.82 10.26 -12.45
C ASP A 98 -5.06 9.28 -11.28
N PRO A 99 -4.03 9.04 -10.44
CA PRO A 99 -4.21 8.31 -9.19
C PRO A 99 -5.33 8.87 -8.33
N SER A 100 -6.08 7.99 -7.67
CA SER A 100 -7.00 8.42 -6.62
C SER A 100 -6.23 8.97 -5.41
N PRO A 101 -6.90 9.75 -4.53
CA PRO A 101 -6.42 9.95 -3.18
C PRO A 101 -6.19 8.60 -2.47
N TRP A 102 -5.39 8.63 -1.42
CA TRP A 102 -5.28 7.52 -0.49
C TRP A 102 -6.51 7.50 0.43
N TYR A 103 -7.11 6.32 0.58
CA TYR A 103 -8.25 6.06 1.43
C TYR A 103 -7.82 5.18 2.60
N TYR A 104 -8.21 5.58 3.80
CA TYR A 104 -7.94 4.84 5.02
C TYR A 104 -8.80 3.58 5.05
N ASP A 105 -8.14 2.43 5.11
CA ASP A 105 -8.73 1.10 5.18
C ASP A 105 -8.54 0.52 6.59
N GLY A 106 -9.23 1.14 7.54
CA GLY A 106 -9.11 0.82 8.96
C GLY A 106 -9.95 -0.37 9.41
N PRO A 107 -9.97 -0.62 10.73
CA PRO A 107 -10.72 -1.74 11.31
C PRO A 107 -12.20 -1.73 10.91
N GLY A 108 -12.66 -2.83 10.31
CA GLY A 108 -14.05 -3.00 9.89
C GLY A 108 -14.39 -2.30 8.57
N GLN A 109 -13.41 -1.82 7.83
CA GLN A 109 -13.56 -1.48 6.41
C GLN A 109 -13.32 -2.72 5.55
N SER A 110 -13.87 -2.66 4.33
CA SER A 110 -13.63 -3.67 3.30
C SER A 110 -13.60 -2.91 1.99
N LEU A 111 -12.40 -2.47 1.62
CA LEU A 111 -12.20 -1.61 0.47
C LEU A 111 -11.51 -2.39 -0.64
N GLU A 112 -11.83 -2.03 -1.89
CA GLU A 112 -11.16 -2.58 -3.07
C GLU A 112 -11.03 -1.49 -4.13
N ALA A 113 -9.91 -1.48 -4.85
CA ALA A 113 -9.77 -0.66 -6.04
C ALA A 113 -10.54 -1.33 -7.18
N CYS A 114 -11.43 -0.58 -7.83
CA CYS A 114 -12.24 -1.09 -8.92
C CYS A 114 -12.18 -0.15 -10.13
N LEU A 115 -12.38 -0.73 -11.30
CA LEU A 115 -12.61 -0.02 -12.54
C LEU A 115 -13.83 -0.56 -13.28
N ILE A 116 -14.47 0.33 -14.03
CA ILE A 116 -15.62 0.02 -14.89
C ILE A 116 -15.25 0.35 -16.32
N ASP A 117 -15.41 -0.63 -17.20
CA ASP A 117 -15.41 -0.43 -18.64
C ASP A 117 -16.83 -0.11 -19.12
N THR A 118 -17.07 1.17 -19.41
CA THR A 118 -18.38 1.66 -19.85
C THR A 118 -18.68 1.37 -21.31
N ALA A 119 -17.67 1.05 -22.13
CA ALA A 119 -17.86 0.65 -23.52
C ALA A 119 -18.32 -0.82 -23.62
N ASN A 120 -17.88 -1.66 -22.69
CA ASN A 120 -18.21 -3.08 -22.66
C ASN A 120 -19.28 -3.38 -21.59
N ASN A 121 -20.47 -2.82 -21.79
CA ASN A 121 -21.67 -3.13 -20.99
C ASN A 121 -21.51 -2.89 -19.47
N ASN A 122 -20.72 -1.88 -19.09
CA ASN A 122 -20.34 -1.58 -17.71
C ASN A 122 -19.73 -2.81 -17.02
N THR A 123 -18.73 -3.44 -17.64
CA THR A 123 -18.02 -4.57 -17.04
C THR A 123 -17.08 -4.07 -15.94
N TRP A 124 -17.05 -4.75 -14.79
CA TRP A 124 -16.23 -4.38 -13.65
C TRP A 124 -15.00 -5.28 -13.54
N ALA A 125 -13.90 -4.71 -13.10
CA ALA A 125 -12.75 -5.46 -12.58
C ALA A 125 -12.27 -4.78 -11.29
N CYS A 126 -11.96 -5.58 -10.27
CA CYS A 126 -11.46 -5.08 -9.00
C CYS A 126 -10.19 -5.81 -8.59
N GLY A 127 -9.36 -5.13 -7.81
CA GLY A 127 -8.25 -5.72 -7.08
C GLY A 127 -8.73 -6.64 -5.94
N PRO A 128 -7.80 -7.23 -5.16
CA PRO A 128 -8.14 -7.88 -3.91
C PRO A 128 -8.91 -6.95 -2.96
N ILE A 129 -9.85 -7.54 -2.23
CA ILE A 129 -10.46 -6.87 -1.07
C ILE A 129 -9.43 -6.83 0.04
N ASN A 130 -9.25 -5.64 0.61
CA ASN A 130 -8.50 -5.42 1.83
C ASN A 130 -9.45 -5.35 3.04
#